data_AF-A0A6A3Z0B1-F1
#
_entry.id   AF-A0A6A3Z0B1-F1
#
_cell.length_a   1.000
_cell.length_b   1.000
_cell.length_c   1.000
_cell.angle_alpha   90.00
_cell.angle_beta   90.00
_cell.angle_gamma   90.00
#
_symmetry.space_group_name_H-M   'P 1'
#
loop_
_entity.id
_entity.type
_entity.pdbx_description
1 polymer ?
#
loop_
_entity_poly.entity_id
_entity_poly.type
_entity_poly.pdbx_seq_one_letter_code
_entity_poly.pdbx_strand_id
1 'polypeptide(L)'
;MSKRQGSSNYSTSEMKCLLAFVQSHLPASKRDWDLVAAAYNTRKEPRWKQRNAVSLTRKYRNMCLVSNKVETELASTIRRVQTMMKK
;
A
#
# COMPACT_ATOMS: atom_id res chain seq x y z
N MET A 1 -28.90 10.09 1.95
CA MET A 1 -28.09 9.48 3.04
C MET A 1 -26.68 9.21 2.53
N SER A 2 -25.76 10.15 2.75
CA SER A 2 -24.35 10.02 2.41
C SER A 2 -23.73 9.00 3.37
N LYS A 3 -23.31 7.83 2.88
CA LYS A 3 -22.62 6.83 3.69
C LYS A 3 -21.42 7.50 4.37
N ARG A 4 -21.48 7.71 5.69
CA ARG A 4 -20.30 8.00 6.50
C ARG A 4 -19.36 6.81 6.29
N GLN A 5 -18.23 7.01 5.61
CA GLN A 5 -17.23 5.98 5.34
C GLN A 5 -16.61 5.51 6.66
N GLY A 6 -17.33 4.61 7.34
CA GLY A 6 -16.86 3.89 8.52
C GLY A 6 -15.83 2.84 8.12
N SER A 7 -14.66 2.93 8.75
CA SER A 7 -13.44 2.17 8.52
C SER A 7 -12.81 2.39 7.14
N SER A 8 -11.83 3.30 7.06
CA SER A 8 -10.75 3.05 6.11
C SER A 8 -10.16 1.68 6.46
N ASN A 9 -10.35 0.70 5.58
CA ASN A 9 -9.84 -0.66 5.76
C ASN A 9 -8.33 -0.71 6.06
N TYR A 10 -7.61 0.37 5.78
CA TYR A 10 -6.21 0.59 6.08
C TYR A 10 -6.06 1.92 6.80
N SER A 11 -5.39 1.94 7.95
CA SER A 11 -5.00 3.20 8.59
C SER A 11 -3.88 3.90 7.80
N THR A 12 -3.63 5.18 8.07
CA THR A 12 -2.48 5.88 7.46
C THR A 12 -1.16 5.19 7.79
N SER A 13 -1.00 4.68 9.00
CA SER A 13 0.17 3.90 9.42
C SER A 13 0.29 2.58 8.64
N GLU A 14 -0.82 1.88 8.42
CA GLU A 14 -0.85 0.66 7.61
C GLU A 14 -0.46 0.96 6.15
N MET A 15 -0.91 2.10 5.60
CA MET A 15 -0.55 2.56 4.26
C MET A 15 0.94 2.94 4.14
N LYS A 16 1.50 3.64 5.14
CA LYS A 16 2.94 3.96 5.19
C LYS A 16 3.79 2.67 5.26
N CYS A 17 3.36 1.71 6.08
CA CYS A 17 4.03 0.43 6.22
C CYS A 17 4.01 -0.38 4.92
N LEU A 18 2.85 -0.48 4.25
CA LEU A 18 2.74 -1.08 2.93
C LEU A 18 3.69 -0.41 1.93
N LEU A 19 3.73 0.92 1.91
CA LEU A 19 4.58 1.66 0.98
C LEU A 19 6.06 1.37 1.21
N ALA A 20 6.50 1.26 2.46
CA ALA A 20 7.88 0.89 2.79
C ALA A 20 8.24 -0.50 2.21
N PHE A 21 7.36 -1.50 2.36
CA PHE A 21 7.61 -2.82 1.77
C PHE A 21 7.63 -2.81 0.25
N VAL A 22 6.71 -2.07 -0.38
CA VAL A 22 6.69 -1.92 -1.85
C VAL A 22 7.95 -1.22 -2.33
N GLN A 23 8.44 -0.19 -1.62
CA GLN A 23 9.68 0.48 -1.96
C GLN A 23 10.91 -0.43 -1.81
N SER A 24 10.95 -1.29 -0.78
CA SER A 24 12.07 -2.22 -0.58
C SER A 24 12.08 -3.38 -1.59
N HIS A 25 10.92 -3.85 -2.04
CA HIS A 25 10.81 -5.04 -2.91
C HIS A 25 10.59 -4.71 -4.40
N LEU A 26 10.14 -3.49 -4.73
CA LEU A 26 9.78 -3.05 -6.08
C LEU A 26 9.00 -4.12 -6.90
N PRO A 27 7.84 -4.58 -6.40
CA PRO A 27 7.20 -5.78 -6.92
C PRO A 27 6.64 -5.60 -8.35
N ALA A 28 7.22 -6.32 -9.32
CA ALA A 28 6.80 -6.28 -10.73
C ALA A 28 5.86 -7.43 -11.11
N SER A 29 5.97 -8.57 -10.43
CA SER A 29 5.23 -9.80 -10.70
C SER A 29 4.33 -10.22 -9.54
N LYS A 30 3.41 -11.16 -9.79
CA LYS A 30 2.57 -11.76 -8.74
C LYS A 30 3.42 -12.34 -7.59
N ARG A 31 4.52 -13.03 -7.92
CA ARG A 31 5.42 -13.63 -6.94
C ARG A 31 6.04 -12.58 -6.02
N ASP A 32 6.40 -11.41 -6.56
CA ASP A 32 6.98 -10.34 -5.74
C ASP A 32 5.94 -9.75 -4.79
N TRP A 33 4.67 -9.68 -5.20
CA TRP A 33 3.58 -9.29 -4.31
C TRP A 33 3.31 -10.33 -3.22
N ASP A 34 3.52 -11.62 -3.48
CA ASP A 34 3.46 -12.67 -2.46
C ASP A 34 4.59 -12.50 -1.42
N LEU A 35 5.80 -12.13 -1.86
CA LEU A 35 6.92 -11.79 -0.95
C LEU A 35 6.61 -10.56 -0.10
N VAL A 36 6.04 -9.51 -0.70
CA VAL A 36 5.59 -8.31 0.03
C VAL A 36 4.52 -8.68 1.06
N ALA A 37 3.57 -9.55 0.72
CA ALA A 37 2.53 -9.98 1.64
C ALA A 37 3.10 -10.79 2.82
N ALA A 38 4.04 -11.69 2.56
CA ALA A 38 4.74 -12.43 3.60
C ALA A 38 5.49 -11.47 4.55
N ALA A 39 6.33 -10.59 4.00
CA ALA A 39 7.09 -9.60 4.78
C ALA A 39 6.19 -8.67 5.60
N TYR A 40 5.09 -8.20 5.00
CA TYR A 40 4.07 -7.40 5.67
C TYR A 40 3.44 -8.17 6.84
N ASN A 41 3.00 -9.41 6.64
CA ASN A 41 2.32 -10.18 7.67
C ASN A 41 3.24 -10.59 8.83
N THR A 42 4.55 -10.70 8.59
CA THR A 42 5.55 -10.94 9.65
C THR A 42 5.79 -9.70 10.51
N ARG A 43 5.67 -8.50 9.94
CA ARG A 43 6.07 -7.24 10.60
C ARG A 43 4.91 -6.28 10.90
N LYS A 44 3.68 -6.62 10.51
CA LYS A 44 2.49 -5.82 10.79
C LYS A 44 2.28 -5.64 12.29
N GLU A 45 1.60 -4.56 12.68
CA GLU A 45 1.16 -4.43 14.06
C GLU A 45 0.17 -5.57 14.43
N PRO A 46 0.14 -6.01 15.70
CA PRO A 46 -0.75 -7.09 16.14
C PRO A 46 -2.22 -6.84 15.80
N ARG A 47 -2.67 -5.58 15.88
CA ARG A 47 -4.06 -5.16 15.63
C ARG A 47 -4.43 -5.11 14.14
N TRP A 48 -3.45 -5.10 13.23
CA TRP A 48 -3.73 -5.06 11.79
C TRP A 48 -4.10 -6.44 11.29
N LYS A 49 -5.02 -6.51 10.32
CA LYS A 49 -5.40 -7.77 9.70
C LYS A 49 -4.28 -8.30 8.82
N GLN A 50 -4.15 -9.63 8.74
CA GLN A 50 -3.31 -10.24 7.72
C GLN A 50 -3.85 -9.93 6.33
N ARG A 51 -2.95 -9.71 5.37
CA ARG A 51 -3.27 -9.35 3.98
C ARG A 51 -2.64 -10.32 3.01
N ASN A 52 -3.36 -10.68 1.96
CA ASN A 52 -2.82 -11.41 0.83
C ASN A 52 -2.27 -10.44 -0.23
N ALA A 53 -1.46 -10.96 -1.15
CA ALA A 53 -0.87 -10.22 -2.25
C ALA A 53 -1.92 -9.40 -3.01
N VAL A 54 -3.03 -10.03 -3.40
CA VAL A 54 -4.12 -9.39 -4.16
C VAL A 54 -4.67 -8.15 -3.45
N SER A 55 -4.90 -8.23 -2.14
CA SER A 55 -5.43 -7.11 -1.35
C SER A 55 -4.43 -5.96 -1.26
N LEU A 56 -3.15 -6.27 -1.05
CA LEU A 56 -2.07 -5.28 -0.98
C LEU A 56 -1.84 -4.61 -2.34
N THR A 57 -1.78 -5.39 -3.43
CA THR A 57 -1.64 -4.85 -4.79
C THR A 57 -2.79 -3.91 -5.13
N ARG A 58 -4.03 -4.33 -4.86
CA ARG A 58 -5.22 -3.50 -5.11
C ARG A 58 -5.17 -2.22 -4.28
N LYS A 59 -4.79 -2.32 -3.00
CA LYS A 59 -4.68 -1.14 -2.12
C LYS A 59 -3.61 -0.17 -2.61
N TYR A 60 -2.42 -0.66 -2.96
CA TYR A 60 -1.34 0.16 -3.49
C TYR A 60 -1.74 0.86 -4.80
N ARG A 61 -2.34 0.13 -5.76
CA ARG A 61 -2.82 0.74 -7.01
C ARG A 61 -3.84 1.86 -6.75
N ASN A 62 -4.77 1.65 -5.82
CA ASN A 62 -5.72 2.67 -5.42
C ASN A 62 -5.02 3.89 -4.78
N MET A 63 -4.01 3.67 -3.93
CA MET A 63 -3.18 4.74 -3.37
C MET A 63 -2.49 5.55 -4.48
N CYS A 64 -1.92 4.91 -5.50
CA CYS A 64 -1.33 5.62 -6.65
C CYS A 64 -2.35 6.50 -7.38
N LEU A 65 -3.55 5.98 -7.65
CA LEU A 65 -4.61 6.73 -8.31
C LEU A 65 -5.06 7.96 -7.51
N VAL A 66 -5.19 7.83 -6.19
CA VAL A 66 -5.58 8.92 -5.29
C VAL A 66 -4.43 9.93 -5.12
N SER A 67 -3.17 9.46 -5.12
CA SER A 67 -2.00 10.33 -4.95
C SER A 67 -1.85 11.39 -6.04
N ASN A 68 -2.40 11.16 -7.24
CA ASN A 68 -2.41 12.16 -8.31
C ASN A 68 -3.42 13.29 -8.08
N LYS A 69 -4.33 13.12 -7.11
CA LYS A 69 -5.43 14.05 -6.82
C LYS A 69 -5.27 14.79 -5.50
N VAL A 70 -4.27 14.43 -4.69
CA VAL A 70 -4.09 14.92 -3.33
C VAL A 70 -2.63 15.32 -3.12
N GLU A 71 -2.41 16.52 -2.60
CA GLU A 71 -1.08 17.02 -2.26
C GLU A 71 -0.78 16.79 -0.78
N THR A 72 -0.17 15.64 -0.48
CA THR A 72 0.31 15.28 0.87
C THR A 72 1.70 14.63 0.79
N GLU A 73 2.42 14.61 1.90
CA GLU A 73 3.72 13.90 2.02
C GLU A 73 3.61 12.41 1.65
N LEU A 74 2.50 11.76 2.03
CA LEU A 74 2.23 10.39 1.63
C LEU A 74 2.06 10.27 0.11
N ALA A 75 1.35 11.22 -0.50
CA ALA A 75 1.14 11.24 -1.95
C ALA A 75 2.45 11.45 -2.73
N SER A 76 3.33 12.35 -2.27
CA SER A 76 4.65 12.54 -2.91
C SER A 76 5.52 11.29 -2.81
N THR A 77 5.49 10.61 -1.66
CA THR A 77 6.21 9.34 -1.47
C THR A 77 5.66 8.24 -2.38
N ILE A 78 4.33 8.12 -2.50
CA ILE A 78 3.69 7.16 -3.41
C ILE A 78 4.13 7.40 -4.86
N ARG A 79 4.11 8.66 -5.33
CA ARG A 79 4.53 9.01 -6.69
C ARG A 79 6.00 8.66 -6.93
N ARG A 80 6.88 8.89 -5.95
CA ARG A 80 8.30 8.50 -6.04
C ARG A 80 8.47 6.99 -6.20
N VAL A 81 7.83 6.19 -5.35
CA VAL A 81 7.89 4.72 -5.44
C VAL A 81 7.28 4.22 -6.76
N GLN A 82 6.18 4.82 -7.20
CA GLN A 82 5.57 4.49 -8.49
C GLN A 82 6.53 4.73 -9.66
N THR A 83 7.33 5.80 -9.63
CA THR A 83 8.37 6.06 -10.65
C THR A 83 9.49 5.03 -10.59
N MET A 84 9.88 4.57 -9.39
CA MET A 84 10.91 3.53 -9.24
C MET A 84 10.48 2.18 -9.85
N MET A 85 9.20 1.84 -9.78
CA MET A 85 8.65 0.60 -10.33
C MET A 85 8.42 0.62 -11.85
N LYS A 86 8.54 1.78 -12.50
CA LYS A 86 8.40 1.94 -13.96
C LYS A 86 9.72 1.86 -14.73
N LYS A 87 10.85 1.87 -14.01
CA LYS A 87 12.19 1.66 -14.58
C LYS A 87 12.47 0.17 -14.68
#